data_AF-A0A7S1JHR9-F1
#
_entry.id   AF-A0A7S1JHR9-F1
#
_cell.length_a   1.000
_cell.length_b   1.000
_cell.length_c   1.000
_cell.angle_alpha   90.00
_cell.angle_beta   90.00
_cell.angle_gamma   90.00
#
_symmetry.space_group_name_H-M   'P 1'
#
loop_
_entity.id
_entity.type
_entity.pdbx_description
1 polymer ?
#
loop_
_entity_poly.entity_id
_entity_poly.type
_entity_poly.pdbx_seq_one_letter_code
_entity_poly.pdbx_strand_id
1 'polypeptide(L)'
;PDCLMPWSSAWSFYLQLFLPGIYSAVNGVFYGMQFLRSSPDSDRAEKLNINMIHATLSFTIVVYHTLCIKCFEVFRCEEFPDGVARMTFAPDIQCWQWTHIGMIVVSCLYLVLVIGGLPLWMLSVFWRMQRDGSLHHLGVNRRYGFFCNRYEPEYMYWETDLLLRRAVVAAVGVIVQPLPMVQGCLVILFLLILLLWHNHAAPFIADDIDFLEKFTLMGTMFYTLGGLMLYPSITAESQGVICSIEKKDDPNCYQDASLKTVISAVLLCWSLFTIGLCMYFSIKNIYRHHIQLRANQKLSIQTGLSAHRTTLRQPTYQRSCPAPFRATDETMMRSIPITSCIYGTQLLKIQK
;
A
#
# COMPACT_ATOMS: atom_id res chain seq x y z
N PRO A 1 9.22 36.00 3.86
CA PRO A 1 8.18 36.09 2.80
C PRO A 1 6.84 35.63 3.37
N ASP A 2 6.06 36.58 3.86
CA ASP A 2 4.68 36.38 4.30
C ASP A 2 3.80 36.16 3.07
N CYS A 3 3.68 34.91 2.63
CA CYS A 3 2.84 34.54 1.50
C CYS A 3 1.37 34.56 1.91
N LEU A 4 0.58 35.51 1.39
CA LEU A 4 -0.88 35.58 1.11
C LEU A 4 -1.94 34.96 2.08
N MET A 5 -1.61 33.99 2.92
CA MET A 5 -2.36 33.50 4.07
C MET A 5 -1.39 33.35 5.26
N PRO A 6 -1.68 33.94 6.44
CA PRO A 6 -0.87 33.77 7.65
C PRO A 6 -1.02 32.35 8.19
N TRP A 7 -0.42 31.39 7.48
CA TRP A 7 -0.53 29.97 7.77
C TRP A 7 0.77 29.50 8.42
N SER A 8 0.76 29.30 9.73
CA SER A 8 1.94 28.80 10.44
C SER A 8 2.29 27.38 9.98
N SER A 9 3.59 27.07 9.88
CA SER A 9 4.07 25.73 9.49
C SER A 9 3.52 24.61 10.38
N ALA A 10 3.19 24.92 11.64
CA ALA A 10 2.56 23.99 12.58
C ALA A 10 1.19 23.48 12.10
N TRP A 11 0.34 24.33 11.50
CA TRP A 11 -0.97 23.92 10.99
C TRP A 11 -0.85 22.96 9.80
N SER A 12 0.12 23.21 8.91
CA SER A 12 0.45 22.29 7.82
C SER A 12 0.84 20.90 8.34
N PHE A 13 1.64 20.86 9.40
CA PHE A 13 2.04 19.61 10.05
C PHE A 13 0.83 18.85 10.60
N TYR A 14 -0.02 19.51 11.40
CA TYR A 14 -1.21 18.87 11.97
C TYR A 14 -2.17 18.37 10.89
N LEU A 15 -2.41 19.16 9.85
CA LEU A 15 -3.32 18.77 8.77
C LEU A 15 -2.82 17.57 7.98
N GLN A 16 -1.52 17.45 7.72
CA GLN A 16 -0.94 16.26 7.09
C GLN A 16 -1.10 15.03 7.97
N LEU A 17 -0.94 15.17 9.29
CA LEU A 17 -1.03 14.06 10.23
C LEU A 17 -2.49 13.58 10.44
N PHE A 18 -3.44 14.51 10.50
CA PHE A 18 -4.86 14.22 10.64
C PHE A 18 -5.55 13.87 9.31
N LEU A 19 -4.86 13.98 8.18
CA LEU A 19 -5.41 13.73 6.85
C LEU A 19 -6.09 12.35 6.71
N PRO A 20 -5.53 11.23 7.19
CA PRO A 20 -6.22 9.94 7.17
C PRO A 20 -7.49 9.94 8.04
N GLY A 21 -7.47 10.63 9.17
CA GLY A 21 -8.62 10.77 10.06
C GLY A 21 -9.75 11.58 9.41
N ILE A 22 -9.40 12.70 8.76
CA ILE A 22 -10.35 13.52 7.99
C ILE A 22 -10.94 12.70 6.84
N TYR A 23 -10.09 11.99 6.08
CA TYR A 23 -10.55 11.10 5.01
C TYR A 23 -11.49 10.00 5.53
N SER A 24 -11.16 9.40 6.67
CA SER A 24 -12.00 8.38 7.33
C SER A 24 -13.37 8.94 7.73
N ALA A 25 -13.41 10.15 8.30
CA ALA A 25 -14.64 10.82 8.69
C ALA A 25 -15.52 11.14 7.47
N VAL A 26 -14.92 11.68 6.39
CA VAL A 26 -15.64 11.98 5.14
C VAL A 26 -16.21 10.71 4.50
N ASN A 27 -15.43 9.62 4.45
CA ASN A 27 -15.93 8.33 3.97
C ASN A 27 -17.05 7.79 4.87
N GLY A 28 -16.91 7.91 6.20
CA GLY A 28 -17.94 7.51 7.15
C GLY A 28 -19.27 8.25 6.92
N VAL A 29 -19.22 9.55 6.66
CA VAL A 29 -20.40 10.35 6.32
C VAL A 29 -20.99 9.91 4.97
N PHE A 30 -20.16 9.70 3.96
CA PHE A 30 -20.61 9.25 2.63
C PHE A 30 -21.32 7.90 2.67
N TYR A 31 -20.69 6.89 3.30
CA TYR A 31 -21.29 5.56 3.43
C TYR A 31 -22.46 5.54 4.41
N GLY A 32 -22.44 6.37 5.46
CA GLY A 32 -23.56 6.57 6.38
C GLY A 32 -24.79 7.17 5.69
N MET A 33 -24.61 8.16 4.82
CA MET A 33 -25.70 8.70 4.00
C MET A 33 -26.28 7.66 3.03
N GLN A 34 -25.44 6.81 2.43
CA GLN A 34 -25.92 5.72 1.57
C GLN A 34 -26.71 4.68 2.37
N PHE A 35 -26.28 4.39 3.59
CA PHE A 35 -26.98 3.49 4.50
C PHE A 35 -28.38 4.04 4.84
N LEU A 36 -28.47 5.32 5.24
CA LEU A 36 -29.75 5.99 5.56
C LEU A 36 -30.72 6.06 4.37
N ARG A 37 -30.20 6.15 3.13
CA ARG A 37 -31.03 6.15 1.91
C ARG A 37 -31.45 4.76 1.45
N SER A 38 -30.85 3.70 1.98
CA SER A 38 -31.10 2.33 1.55
C SER A 38 -32.15 1.64 2.42
N SER A 39 -32.96 0.76 1.82
CA SER A 39 -33.84 -0.13 2.56
C SER A 39 -33.05 -1.03 3.51
N PRO A 40 -33.62 -1.44 4.66
CA PRO A 40 -32.92 -2.24 5.68
C PRO A 40 -32.66 -3.66 5.19
N ASP A 41 -31.56 -3.84 4.47
CA ASP A 41 -31.04 -5.13 4.02
C ASP A 41 -29.69 -5.39 4.70
N SER A 42 -29.61 -6.47 5.48
CA SER A 42 -28.43 -6.84 6.27
C SER A 42 -27.21 -7.10 5.40
N ASP A 43 -27.40 -7.70 4.21
CA ASP A 43 -26.30 -8.06 3.31
C ASP A 43 -25.67 -6.82 2.67
N ARG A 44 -26.48 -5.79 2.42
CA ARG A 44 -26.02 -4.52 1.88
C ARG A 44 -25.26 -3.71 2.94
N ALA A 45 -25.73 -3.73 4.18
CA ALA A 45 -25.06 -3.09 5.32
C ALA A 45 -23.64 -3.65 5.53
N GLU A 46 -23.49 -4.98 5.46
CA GLU A 46 -22.18 -5.63 5.57
C GLU A 46 -21.23 -5.21 4.44
N LYS A 47 -21.70 -5.22 3.18
CA LYS A 47 -20.89 -4.79 2.02
C LYS A 47 -20.43 -3.33 2.14
N LEU A 48 -21.31 -2.43 2.58
CA LEU A 48 -20.99 -1.01 2.80
C LEU A 48 -19.87 -0.86 3.86
N ASN A 49 -19.98 -1.56 4.99
CA ASN A 49 -18.98 -1.53 6.05
C ASN A 49 -17.61 -2.05 5.58
N ILE A 50 -17.59 -3.14 4.81
CA ILE A 50 -16.35 -3.70 4.26
C ILE A 50 -15.69 -2.71 3.28
N ASN A 51 -16.47 -2.13 2.37
CA ASN A 51 -15.95 -1.14 1.40
C ASN A 51 -15.39 0.10 2.11
N MET A 52 -16.07 0.58 3.15
CA MET A 52 -15.59 1.71 3.97
C MET A 52 -14.24 1.41 4.63
N ILE A 53 -14.10 0.22 5.22
CA ILE A 53 -12.84 -0.22 5.85
C ILE A 53 -11.74 -0.33 4.80
N HIS A 54 -12.01 -0.94 3.65
CA HIS A 54 -11.03 -1.11 2.57
C HIS A 54 -10.55 0.22 2.02
N ALA A 55 -11.47 1.17 1.75
CA ALA A 55 -11.12 2.50 1.26
C ALA A 55 -10.23 3.25 2.27
N THR A 56 -10.63 3.23 3.55
CA THR A 56 -9.91 3.90 4.64
C THR A 56 -8.50 3.32 4.83
N LEU A 57 -8.40 1.99 4.88
CA LEU A 57 -7.13 1.29 5.05
C LEU A 57 -6.21 1.51 3.84
N SER A 58 -6.74 1.42 2.62
CA SER A 58 -5.99 1.68 1.38
C SER A 58 -5.36 3.07 1.40
N PHE A 59 -6.17 4.07 1.71
CA PHE A 59 -5.72 5.45 1.76
C PHE A 59 -4.61 5.62 2.81
N THR A 60 -4.82 5.08 4.01
CA THR A 60 -3.84 5.13 5.11
C THR A 60 -2.51 4.49 4.72
N ILE A 61 -2.53 3.33 4.06
CA ILE A 61 -1.31 2.63 3.59
C ILE A 61 -0.57 3.46 2.52
N VAL A 62 -1.29 4.15 1.64
CA VAL A 62 -0.69 5.01 0.60
C VAL A 62 0.03 6.21 1.23
N VAL A 63 -0.60 6.89 2.18
CA VAL A 63 0.00 8.08 2.82
C VAL A 63 0.98 7.73 3.96
N TYR A 64 1.06 6.46 4.35
CA TYR A 64 1.86 5.96 5.47
C TYR A 64 3.32 6.43 5.44
N HIS A 65 3.98 6.38 4.28
CA HIS A 65 5.38 6.77 4.16
C HIS A 65 5.58 8.27 4.47
N THR A 66 4.72 9.13 3.92
CA THR A 66 4.74 10.57 4.19
C THR A 66 4.49 10.86 5.68
N LEU A 67 3.56 10.12 6.30
CA LEU A 67 3.29 10.25 7.73
C LEU A 67 4.51 9.87 8.59
N CYS A 68 5.23 8.81 8.22
CA CYS A 68 6.47 8.43 8.89
C CYS A 68 7.49 9.57 8.85
N ILE A 69 7.74 10.12 7.65
CA ILE A 69 8.69 11.23 7.47
C ILE A 69 8.30 12.42 8.36
N LYS A 70 7.03 12.84 8.33
CA LYS A 70 6.56 13.99 9.12
C LYS A 70 6.70 13.75 10.63
N CYS A 71 6.43 12.54 11.10
CA CYS A 71 6.63 12.21 12.51
C CYS A 71 8.11 12.30 12.92
N PHE A 72 9.03 11.84 12.07
CA PHE A 72 10.46 11.89 12.37
C PHE A 72 11.07 13.28 12.20
N GLU A 73 10.58 14.10 11.26
CA GLU A 73 11.08 15.46 11.01
C GLU A 73 10.96 16.38 12.23
N VAL A 74 9.98 16.15 13.10
CA VAL A 74 9.80 16.96 14.31
C VAL A 74 11.00 16.85 15.27
N PHE A 75 11.74 15.74 15.25
CA PHE A 75 12.91 15.58 16.13
C PHE A 75 14.17 16.31 15.61
N ARG A 76 14.10 16.95 14.44
CA ARG A 76 15.24 17.60 13.79
C ARG A 76 15.33 19.08 14.14
N CYS A 77 16.29 19.38 15.01
CA CYS A 77 16.68 20.73 15.39
C CYS A 77 18.12 21.01 14.94
N GLU A 78 18.34 22.18 14.35
CA GLU A 78 19.66 22.68 14.00
C GLU A 78 19.87 24.07 14.59
N GLU A 79 21.09 24.34 15.04
CA GLU A 79 21.48 25.65 15.57
C GLU A 79 21.81 26.59 14.42
N PHE A 80 21.14 27.73 14.40
CA PHE A 80 21.40 28.81 13.45
C PHE A 80 22.50 29.74 13.98
N PRO A 81 23.14 30.56 13.12
CA PRO A 81 24.18 31.52 13.53
C PRO A 81 23.76 32.49 14.64
N ASP A 82 22.44 32.71 14.81
CA ASP A 82 21.85 33.52 15.87
C ASP A 82 21.92 32.87 17.27
N GLY A 83 22.45 31.64 17.38
CA GLY A 83 22.50 30.85 18.63
C GLY A 83 21.16 30.23 19.03
N VAL A 84 20.13 30.31 18.18
CA VAL A 84 18.80 29.74 18.44
C VAL A 84 18.62 28.46 17.62
N ALA A 85 18.30 27.36 18.31
CA ALA A 85 17.93 26.11 17.66
C ALA A 85 16.52 26.20 17.06
N ARG A 86 16.39 25.94 15.76
CA ARG A 86 15.09 25.90 15.05
C ARG A 86 14.95 24.60 14.27
N MET A 87 13.73 24.25 13.91
CA MET A 87 13.50 23.04 13.11
C MET A 87 14.04 23.20 11.69
N THR A 88 14.69 22.17 11.14
CA THR A 88 15.25 22.21 9.77
C THR A 88 14.15 22.37 8.70
N PHE A 89 12.99 21.71 8.87
CA PHE A 89 11.89 21.78 7.91
C PHE A 89 10.98 23.01 8.08
N ALA A 90 10.95 23.58 9.28
CA ALA A 90 10.09 24.72 9.64
C ALA A 90 10.89 25.74 10.49
N PRO A 91 11.72 26.58 9.86
CA PRO A 91 12.59 27.52 10.58
C PRO A 91 11.83 28.59 11.38
N ASP A 92 10.51 28.74 11.18
CA ASP A 92 9.65 29.60 11.99
C ASP A 92 9.41 29.03 13.41
N ILE A 93 9.64 27.73 13.60
CA ILE A 93 9.40 27.04 14.87
C ILE A 93 10.73 26.87 15.61
N GLN A 94 10.84 27.53 16.76
CA GLN A 94 11.97 27.38 17.67
C GLN A 94 11.88 26.05 18.42
N CYS A 95 13.00 25.35 18.53
CA CYS A 95 13.07 24.11 19.27
C CYS A 95 12.89 24.36 20.77
N TRP A 96 12.29 23.38 21.45
CA TRP A 96 11.97 23.40 22.88
C TRP A 96 10.94 24.46 23.34
N GLN A 97 10.30 25.17 22.40
CA GLN A 97 9.13 25.99 22.71
C GLN A 97 7.86 25.14 22.85
N TRP A 98 6.83 25.70 23.49
CA TRP A 98 5.54 25.01 23.70
C TRP A 98 4.91 24.47 22.41
N THR A 99 5.06 25.19 21.30
CA THR A 99 4.59 24.76 19.97
C THR A 99 5.32 23.50 19.50
N HIS A 100 6.65 23.48 19.62
CA HIS A 100 7.49 22.34 19.28
C HIS A 100 7.22 21.13 20.19
N ILE A 101 7.10 21.35 21.50
CA ILE A 101 6.77 20.29 22.47
C ILE A 101 5.42 19.66 22.14
N GLY A 102 4.40 20.47 21.80
CA GLY A 102 3.10 19.98 21.35
C GLY A 102 3.22 19.09 20.11
N MET A 103 4.02 19.51 19.12
CA MET A 103 4.29 18.72 17.92
C MET A 103 5.00 17.40 18.25
N ILE A 104 6.00 17.40 19.15
CA ILE A 104 6.68 16.18 19.59
C ILE A 104 5.70 15.19 20.23
N VAL A 105 4.86 15.65 21.15
CA VAL A 105 3.88 14.78 21.84
C VAL A 105 2.92 14.15 20.84
N VAL A 106 2.40 14.93 19.90
CA VAL A 106 1.50 14.45 18.85
C VAL A 106 2.21 13.47 17.91
N SER A 107 3.45 13.77 17.49
CA SER A 107 4.28 12.85 16.68
C SER A 107 4.54 11.52 17.40
N CYS A 108 4.93 11.56 18.68
CA CYS A 108 5.15 10.35 19.48
C CYS A 108 3.89 9.50 19.57
N LEU A 109 2.73 10.13 19.84
CA LEU A 109 1.45 9.44 19.89
C LEU A 109 1.13 8.78 18.54
N TYR A 110 1.38 9.49 17.43
CA TYR A 110 1.11 8.97 16.09
C TYR A 110 2.07 7.85 15.68
N LEU A 111 3.35 7.95 16.05
CA LEU A 111 4.33 6.89 15.86
C LEU A 111 3.90 5.61 16.58
N VAL A 112 3.38 5.70 17.79
CA VAL A 112 2.93 4.52 18.55
C VAL A 112 1.61 3.99 17.99
N LEU A 113 0.59 4.85 17.83
CA LEU A 113 -0.76 4.41 17.49
C LEU A 113 -0.94 4.02 16.02
N VAL A 114 -0.30 4.75 15.10
CA VAL A 114 -0.51 4.55 13.65
C VAL A 114 0.68 3.83 13.04
N ILE A 115 1.90 4.34 13.22
CA ILE A 115 3.10 3.76 12.58
C ILE A 115 3.45 2.40 13.19
N GLY A 116 3.43 2.26 14.52
CA GLY A 116 3.64 0.98 15.20
C GLY A 116 2.36 0.15 15.33
N GLY A 117 1.24 0.81 15.65
CA GLY A 117 -0.03 0.15 15.90
C GLY A 117 -0.62 -0.54 14.68
N LEU A 118 -0.49 0.03 13.47
CA LEU A 118 -1.05 -0.57 12.25
C LEU A 118 -0.34 -1.89 11.87
N PRO A 119 0.99 -1.98 11.78
CA PRO A 119 1.71 -3.25 11.60
C PRO A 119 1.40 -4.27 12.69
N LEU A 120 1.39 -3.86 13.97
CA LEU A 120 1.06 -4.76 15.09
C LEU A 120 -0.37 -5.29 15.00
N TRP A 121 -1.32 -4.44 14.61
CA TRP A 121 -2.69 -4.84 14.37
C TRP A 121 -2.77 -5.86 13.23
N MET A 122 -2.13 -5.63 12.09
CA MET A 122 -2.09 -6.57 10.97
C MET A 122 -1.49 -7.93 11.36
N LEU A 123 -0.36 -7.93 12.08
CA LEU A 123 0.25 -9.14 12.61
C LEU A 123 -0.68 -9.87 13.58
N SER A 124 -1.36 -9.14 14.46
CA SER A 124 -2.30 -9.74 15.41
C SER A 124 -3.49 -10.40 14.72
N VAL A 125 -4.00 -9.81 13.63
CA VAL A 125 -5.07 -10.39 12.81
C VAL A 125 -4.56 -11.66 12.15
N PHE A 126 -3.37 -11.63 11.56
CA PHE A 126 -2.75 -12.80 10.94
C PHE A 126 -2.55 -13.95 11.93
N TRP A 127 -1.98 -13.69 13.11
CA TRP A 127 -1.79 -14.72 14.14
C TRP A 127 -3.10 -15.31 14.64
N ARG A 128 -4.16 -14.50 14.77
CA ARG A 128 -5.51 -15.02 15.10
C ARG A 128 -6.04 -15.92 13.99
N MET A 129 -5.91 -15.50 12.73
CA MET A 129 -6.37 -16.29 11.58
C MET A 129 -5.64 -17.63 11.45
N GLN A 130 -4.33 -17.66 11.70
CA GLN A 130 -3.56 -18.90 11.72
C GLN A 130 -3.98 -19.83 12.86
N ARG A 131 -4.18 -19.29 14.06
CA ARG A 131 -4.60 -20.06 15.24
C ARG A 131 -5.97 -20.71 15.05
N ASP A 132 -6.91 -19.98 14.45
CA ASP A 132 -8.28 -20.45 14.27
C ASP A 132 -8.45 -21.33 13.01
N GLY A 133 -7.38 -21.57 12.24
CA GLY A 133 -7.44 -22.29 10.97
C GLY A 133 -8.36 -21.63 9.93
N SER A 134 -8.71 -20.36 10.15
CA SER A 134 -9.79 -19.68 9.42
C SER A 134 -9.32 -19.04 8.12
N LEU A 135 -8.10 -19.33 7.66
CA LEU A 135 -7.54 -18.78 6.43
C LEU A 135 -8.46 -19.01 5.22
N HIS A 136 -9.17 -20.14 5.19
CA HIS A 136 -10.07 -20.50 4.10
C HIS A 136 -11.54 -20.08 4.32
N HIS A 137 -11.90 -19.50 5.46
CA HIS A 137 -13.27 -19.08 5.71
C HIS A 137 -13.63 -17.81 4.92
N LEU A 138 -14.65 -17.94 4.07
CA LEU A 138 -15.15 -16.91 3.16
C LEU A 138 -15.44 -15.56 3.85
N GLY A 139 -15.95 -15.56 5.08
CA GLY A 139 -16.28 -14.33 5.82
C GLY A 139 -15.04 -13.54 6.27
N VAL A 140 -14.00 -14.23 6.74
CA VAL A 140 -12.73 -13.60 7.14
C VAL A 140 -11.99 -13.07 5.91
N ASN A 141 -11.97 -13.87 4.84
CA ASN A 141 -11.41 -13.47 3.56
C ASN A 141 -12.13 -12.23 2.97
N ARG A 142 -13.45 -12.15 3.09
CA ARG A 142 -14.19 -10.97 2.60
C ARG A 142 -13.78 -9.67 3.29
N ARG A 143 -13.44 -9.73 4.59
CA ARG A 143 -13.12 -8.56 5.40
C ARG A 143 -11.65 -8.15 5.32
N TYR A 144 -10.72 -9.11 5.38
CA TYR A 144 -9.27 -8.86 5.39
C TYR A 144 -8.57 -9.17 4.07
N GLY A 145 -9.28 -9.74 3.11
CA GLY A 145 -8.74 -10.13 1.81
C GLY A 145 -8.17 -8.97 1.00
N PHE A 146 -8.52 -7.72 1.31
CA PHE A 146 -7.90 -6.56 0.67
C PHE A 146 -6.37 -6.59 0.75
N PHE A 147 -5.81 -6.92 1.91
CA PHE A 147 -4.37 -7.02 2.11
C PHE A 147 -3.87 -8.47 2.08
N CYS A 148 -4.67 -9.47 2.46
CA CYS A 148 -4.22 -10.87 2.45
C CYS A 148 -4.24 -11.55 1.08
N ASN A 149 -5.17 -11.22 0.16
CA ASN A 149 -5.37 -12.00 -1.07
C ASN A 149 -4.29 -11.83 -2.15
N ARG A 150 -3.33 -10.94 -1.92
CA ARG A 150 -2.24 -10.68 -2.88
C ARG A 150 -1.04 -11.60 -2.64
N TYR A 151 -0.97 -12.19 -1.45
CA TYR A 151 0.17 -12.95 -0.96
C TYR A 151 -0.14 -14.43 -0.88
N GLU A 152 0.89 -15.24 -1.05
CA GLU A 152 0.79 -16.67 -0.79
C GLU A 152 0.44 -16.93 0.69
N PRO A 153 -0.24 -18.05 1.02
CA PRO A 153 -0.67 -18.33 2.38
C PRO A 153 0.45 -18.33 3.43
N GLU A 154 1.66 -18.67 3.00
CA GLU A 154 2.86 -18.73 3.82
C GLU A 154 3.40 -17.32 4.14
N TYR A 155 3.13 -16.33 3.28
CA TYR A 155 3.66 -14.97 3.36
C TYR A 155 2.57 -13.91 3.57
N MET A 156 1.41 -14.25 4.14
CA MET A 156 0.33 -13.27 4.36
C MET A 156 0.71 -12.09 5.27
N TYR A 157 1.78 -12.21 6.07
CA TYR A 157 2.30 -11.12 6.90
C TYR A 157 3.14 -10.10 6.10
N TRP A 158 3.37 -10.32 4.81
CA TRP A 158 4.28 -9.50 4.00
C TRP A 158 3.87 -8.02 3.91
N GLU A 159 2.57 -7.71 3.96
CA GLU A 159 2.11 -6.31 4.03
C GLU A 159 2.69 -5.57 5.24
N THR A 160 2.86 -6.28 6.37
CA THR A 160 3.48 -5.72 7.58
C THR A 160 4.96 -5.42 7.33
N ASP A 161 5.68 -6.31 6.65
CA ASP A 161 7.08 -6.10 6.30
C ASP A 161 7.25 -4.86 5.39
N LEU A 162 6.35 -4.69 4.41
CA LEU A 162 6.33 -3.51 3.55
C LEU A 162 6.12 -2.20 4.34
N LEU A 163 5.24 -2.21 5.34
CA LEU A 163 5.03 -1.04 6.22
C LEU A 163 6.25 -0.77 7.12
N LEU A 164 6.84 -1.80 7.72
CA LEU A 164 8.02 -1.65 8.57
C LEU A 164 9.20 -1.10 7.76
N ARG A 165 9.42 -1.62 6.55
CA ARG A 165 10.41 -1.12 5.60
C ARG A 165 10.26 0.37 5.32
N ARG A 166 9.04 0.83 5.00
CA ARG A 166 8.76 2.25 4.74
C ARG A 166 9.07 3.12 5.95
N ALA A 167 8.80 2.64 7.16
CA ALA A 167 9.10 3.33 8.41
C ALA A 167 10.62 3.42 8.67
N VAL A 168 11.36 2.32 8.46
CA VAL A 168 12.82 2.30 8.62
C VAL A 168 13.51 3.23 7.63
N VAL A 169 13.12 3.20 6.35
CA VAL A 169 13.68 4.11 5.34
C VAL A 169 13.40 5.57 5.70
N ALA A 170 12.20 5.89 6.16
CA ALA A 170 11.87 7.24 6.62
C ALA A 170 12.70 7.64 7.86
N ALA A 171 12.86 6.75 8.84
CA ALA A 171 13.64 7.01 10.05
C ALA A 171 15.11 7.28 9.72
N VAL A 172 15.75 6.41 8.92
CA VAL A 172 17.14 6.59 8.49
C VAL A 172 17.28 7.87 7.65
N GLY A 173 16.32 8.11 6.77
CA GLY A 173 16.29 9.28 5.88
C GLY A 173 16.27 10.61 6.62
N VAL A 174 15.62 10.66 7.79
CA VAL A 174 15.52 11.86 8.61
C VAL A 174 16.64 11.92 9.65
N ILE A 175 16.83 10.87 10.45
CA ILE A 175 17.73 10.90 11.61
C ILE A 175 19.21 11.03 11.20
N VAL A 176 19.61 10.39 10.10
CA VAL A 176 21.03 10.32 9.67
C VAL A 176 21.40 11.43 8.66
N GLN A 177 20.47 12.33 8.35
CA GLN A 177 20.69 13.39 7.36
C GLN A 177 21.87 14.35 7.64
N PRO A 178 22.35 14.61 8.88
CA PRO A 178 23.58 15.37 9.08
C PRO A 178 24.83 14.73 8.43
N LEU A 179 24.78 13.41 8.19
CA LEU A 179 25.86 12.63 7.56
C LEU A 179 25.34 11.98 6.27
N PRO A 180 25.16 12.75 5.19
CA PRO A 180 24.47 12.27 3.98
C PRO A 180 25.17 11.12 3.28
N MET A 181 26.51 11.06 3.32
CA MET A 181 27.25 9.90 2.80
C MET A 181 26.94 8.63 3.59
N VAL A 182 26.92 8.71 4.93
CA VAL A 182 26.59 7.57 5.80
C VAL A 182 25.13 7.17 5.61
N GLN A 183 24.22 8.15 5.56
CA GLN A 183 22.80 7.92 5.29
C GLN A 183 22.58 7.12 4.01
N GLY A 184 23.15 7.57 2.88
CA GLY A 184 22.95 6.88 1.60
C GLY A 184 23.56 5.47 1.60
N CYS A 185 24.74 5.29 2.19
CA CYS A 185 25.35 3.96 2.33
C CYS A 185 24.48 3.01 3.17
N LEU A 186 23.92 3.48 4.29
CA LEU A 186 23.02 2.69 5.14
C LEU A 186 21.73 2.32 4.41
N VAL A 187 21.13 3.27 3.67
CA VAL A 187 19.92 3.01 2.88
C VAL A 187 20.19 2.00 1.77
N ILE A 188 21.31 2.13 1.04
CA ILE A 188 21.68 1.18 -0.02
C ILE A 188 21.91 -0.23 0.55
N LEU A 189 22.63 -0.35 1.67
CA LEU A 189 22.84 -1.62 2.34
C LEU A 189 21.52 -2.25 2.79
N PHE A 190 20.63 -1.45 3.37
CA PHE A 190 19.30 -1.92 3.79
C PHE A 190 18.45 -2.38 2.61
N LEU A 191 18.42 -1.62 1.50
CA LEU A 191 17.71 -1.99 0.29
C LEU A 191 18.27 -3.27 -0.36
N LEU A 192 19.59 -3.49 -0.30
CA LEU A 192 20.21 -4.73 -0.77
C LEU A 192 19.72 -5.94 0.05
N ILE A 193 19.70 -5.82 1.38
CA ILE A 193 19.17 -6.88 2.27
C ILE A 193 17.71 -7.18 1.92
N LEU A 194 16.90 -6.15 1.71
CA LEU A 194 15.49 -6.28 1.35
C LEU A 194 15.30 -6.92 -0.03
N LEU A 195 16.16 -6.60 -1.00
CA LEU A 195 16.13 -7.23 -2.32
C LEU A 195 16.44 -8.72 -2.23
N LEU A 196 17.44 -9.11 -1.44
CA LEU A 196 17.77 -10.51 -1.19
C LEU A 196 16.63 -11.23 -0.46
N TRP A 197 16.05 -10.59 0.55
CA TRP A 197 14.91 -11.10 1.31
C TRP A 197 13.68 -11.31 0.42
N HIS A 198 13.32 -10.31 -0.40
CA HIS A 198 12.22 -10.38 -1.36
C HIS A 198 12.45 -11.47 -2.40
N ASN A 199 13.69 -11.60 -2.91
CA ASN A 199 14.02 -12.63 -3.90
C ASN A 199 13.96 -14.05 -3.32
N HIS A 200 14.28 -14.22 -2.04
CA HIS A 200 14.15 -15.50 -1.35
C HIS A 200 12.70 -15.85 -1.03
N ALA A 201 11.90 -14.88 -0.59
CA ALA A 201 10.52 -15.11 -0.18
C ALA A 201 9.54 -15.27 -1.36
N ALA A 202 9.69 -14.46 -2.42
CA ALA A 202 8.75 -14.40 -3.56
C ALA A 202 7.27 -14.46 -3.11
N PRO A 203 6.82 -13.50 -2.28
CA PRO A 203 5.60 -13.62 -1.49
C PRO A 203 4.30 -13.44 -2.27
N PHE A 204 4.34 -12.92 -3.50
CA PHE A 204 3.14 -12.58 -4.24
C PHE A 204 2.63 -13.77 -5.05
N ILE A 205 1.31 -13.96 -5.11
CA ILE A 205 0.71 -15.04 -5.92
C ILE A 205 0.99 -14.84 -7.43
N ALA A 206 1.20 -13.59 -7.84
CA ALA A 206 1.46 -13.24 -9.23
C ALA A 206 2.93 -12.85 -9.42
N ASP A 207 3.68 -13.70 -10.14
CA ASP A 207 5.11 -13.49 -10.44
C ASP A 207 5.42 -12.11 -11.05
N ASP A 208 4.50 -11.56 -11.85
CA ASP A 208 4.68 -10.22 -12.45
C ASP A 208 4.83 -9.13 -11.37
N ILE A 209 4.14 -9.27 -10.23
CA ILE A 209 4.22 -8.32 -9.10
C ILE A 209 5.53 -8.51 -8.35
N ASP A 210 6.01 -9.74 -8.20
CA ASP A 210 7.33 -10.02 -7.64
C ASP A 210 8.45 -9.39 -8.46
N PHE A 211 8.40 -9.50 -9.78
CA PHE A 211 9.36 -8.83 -10.65
C PHE A 211 9.27 -7.31 -10.50
N LEU A 212 8.05 -6.75 -10.46
CA LEU A 212 7.83 -5.32 -10.29
C LEU A 212 8.45 -4.78 -9.00
N GLU A 213 8.26 -5.47 -7.87
CA GLU A 213 8.86 -5.09 -6.59
C GLU A 213 10.40 -5.15 -6.64
N LYS A 214 10.97 -6.21 -7.25
CA LYS A 214 12.43 -6.32 -7.46
C LYS A 214 12.98 -5.14 -8.27
N PHE A 215 12.32 -4.79 -9.38
CA PHE A 215 12.72 -3.64 -10.20
C PHE A 215 12.56 -2.32 -9.46
N THR A 216 11.53 -2.17 -8.64
CA THR A 216 11.29 -0.96 -7.84
C THR A 216 12.39 -0.80 -6.78
N LEU A 217 12.72 -1.86 -6.05
CA LEU A 217 13.82 -1.86 -5.06
C LEU A 217 15.17 -1.51 -5.71
N MET A 218 15.48 -2.17 -6.83
CA MET A 218 16.68 -1.88 -7.60
C MET A 218 16.68 -0.41 -8.10
N GLY A 219 15.53 0.08 -8.59
CA GLY A 219 15.32 1.48 -8.96
C GLY A 219 15.64 2.46 -7.84
N THR A 220 15.11 2.21 -6.64
CA THR A 220 15.38 3.04 -5.46
C THR A 220 16.85 3.02 -5.04
N MET A 221 17.53 1.86 -5.16
CA MET A 221 18.97 1.77 -4.91
C MET A 221 19.78 2.66 -5.87
N PHE A 222 19.52 2.58 -7.17
CA PHE A 222 20.18 3.41 -8.16
C PHE A 222 19.89 4.89 -7.97
N TYR A 223 18.66 5.26 -7.61
CA TYR A 223 18.30 6.64 -7.29
C TYR A 223 19.09 7.16 -6.08
N THR A 224 19.20 6.36 -5.02
CA THR A 224 19.96 6.72 -3.82
C THR A 224 21.45 6.86 -4.12
N LEU A 225 22.01 5.93 -4.91
CA LEU A 225 23.41 6.00 -5.36
C LEU A 225 23.66 7.25 -6.21
N GLY A 226 22.73 7.59 -7.10
CA GLY A 226 22.77 8.83 -7.87
C GLY A 226 22.79 10.08 -7.02
N GLY A 227 21.91 10.14 -6.01
CA GLY A 227 21.87 11.22 -5.04
C GLY A 227 23.20 11.39 -4.28
N LEU A 228 23.82 10.28 -3.87
CA LEU A 228 25.14 10.31 -3.24
C LEU A 228 26.23 10.86 -4.16
N MET A 229 26.24 10.46 -5.44
CA MET A 229 27.23 10.95 -6.40
C MET A 229 27.09 12.45 -6.68
N LEU A 230 25.86 12.98 -6.58
CA LEU A 230 25.58 14.41 -6.78
C LEU A 230 25.82 15.26 -5.51
N TYR A 231 25.94 14.65 -4.32
CA TYR A 231 26.09 15.39 -3.08
C TYR A 231 27.41 16.19 -2.99
N PRO A 232 28.61 15.61 -3.22
CA PRO A 232 29.87 16.35 -3.18
C PRO A 232 29.89 17.56 -4.12
N SER A 233 29.20 17.43 -5.26
CA SER A 233 29.10 18.47 -6.27
C SER A 233 28.22 19.66 -5.88
N ILE A 234 27.28 19.51 -4.95
CA ILE A 234 26.46 20.62 -4.41
C ILE A 234 27.25 21.37 -3.35
N THR A 235 27.97 20.65 -2.48
CA THR A 235 28.85 21.26 -1.47
C THR A 235 29.99 22.03 -2.13
N ALA A 236 30.58 21.49 -3.21
CA ALA A 236 31.62 22.18 -3.98
C ALA A 236 31.11 23.44 -4.68
N GLU A 237 29.84 23.51 -5.08
CA GLU A 237 29.24 24.71 -5.70
C GLU A 237 28.95 25.80 -4.66
N SER A 238 28.49 25.42 -3.45
CA SER A 238 28.35 26.34 -2.32
C SER A 238 29.70 26.93 -1.86
N GLN A 239 30.78 26.14 -1.92
CA GLN A 239 32.15 26.61 -1.67
C GLN A 239 32.72 27.34 -2.89
N GLY A 240 32.34 26.98 -4.11
CA GLY A 240 32.76 27.63 -5.36
C GLY A 240 32.19 29.04 -5.52
N VAL A 241 31.00 29.33 -5.00
CA VAL A 241 30.48 30.70 -4.89
C VAL A 241 31.28 31.53 -3.88
N ILE A 242 31.77 30.90 -2.79
CA ILE A 242 32.70 31.54 -1.85
C ILE A 242 34.08 31.74 -2.51
N CYS A 243 34.57 30.78 -3.30
CA CYS A 243 35.84 30.88 -4.03
C CYS A 243 35.79 31.84 -5.23
N SER A 244 34.63 32.05 -5.85
CA SER A 244 34.43 33.02 -6.95
C SER A 244 34.61 34.47 -6.47
N ILE A 245 34.54 34.71 -5.16
CA ILE A 245 34.86 36.01 -4.57
C ILE A 245 36.38 36.21 -4.45
N GLU A 246 37.20 35.14 -4.50
CA GLU A 246 38.64 35.23 -4.20
C GLU A 246 39.64 34.78 -5.30
N LYS A 247 39.28 34.06 -6.37
CA LYS A 247 40.17 33.93 -7.56
C LYS A 247 39.51 33.29 -8.79
N LYS A 248 39.83 33.82 -9.98
CA LYS A 248 39.12 33.59 -11.25
C LYS A 248 39.72 32.52 -12.19
N ASP A 249 40.87 31.91 -11.88
CA ASP A 249 41.61 31.11 -12.87
C ASP A 249 41.99 29.71 -12.37
N ASP A 250 41.01 28.79 -12.25
CA ASP A 250 41.29 27.35 -12.06
C ASP A 250 40.57 26.48 -13.12
N PRO A 251 41.30 25.76 -14.00
CA PRO A 251 40.74 25.00 -15.13
C PRO A 251 40.02 23.69 -14.74
N ASN A 252 40.12 23.24 -13.49
CA ASN A 252 39.48 22.01 -13.01
C ASN A 252 37.96 22.15 -12.77
N CYS A 253 37.40 23.37 -12.76
CA CYS A 253 35.97 23.62 -12.52
C CYS A 253 35.06 23.15 -13.68
N TYR A 254 35.58 23.09 -14.92
CA TYR A 254 34.78 22.75 -16.10
C TYR A 254 34.50 21.24 -16.24
N GLN A 255 35.36 20.39 -15.66
CA GLN A 255 35.26 18.93 -15.77
C GLN A 255 34.16 18.34 -14.86
N ASP A 256 33.77 19.07 -13.80
CA ASP A 256 32.70 18.67 -12.90
C ASP A 256 31.30 18.89 -13.51
N ALA A 257 31.12 19.85 -14.42
CA ALA A 257 29.81 20.15 -15.01
C ALA A 257 29.34 19.08 -16.03
N SER A 258 30.27 18.53 -16.82
CA SER A 258 29.97 17.47 -17.79
C SER A 258 29.68 16.13 -17.10
N LEU A 259 30.39 15.80 -16.02
CA LEU A 259 30.10 14.60 -15.23
C LEU A 259 28.73 14.68 -14.53
N LYS A 260 28.36 15.85 -13.99
CA LYS A 260 27.03 16.08 -13.36
C LYS A 260 25.87 15.88 -14.35
N THR A 261 26.01 16.41 -15.57
CA THR A 261 24.99 16.26 -16.62
C THR A 261 24.88 14.81 -17.09
N VAL A 262 25.99 14.08 -17.20
CA VAL A 262 26.00 12.65 -17.54
C VAL A 262 25.35 11.81 -16.43
N ILE A 263 25.69 12.03 -15.16
CA ILE A 263 25.08 11.30 -14.03
C ILE A 263 23.58 11.58 -13.96
N SER A 264 23.16 12.84 -14.06
CA SER A 264 21.74 13.22 -14.07
C SER A 264 21.00 12.59 -15.26
N ALA A 265 21.60 12.59 -16.46
CA ALA A 265 21.03 11.93 -17.63
C ALA A 265 20.92 10.40 -17.46
N VAL A 266 21.92 9.75 -16.85
CA VAL A 266 21.88 8.31 -16.56
C VAL A 266 20.77 7.99 -15.55
N LEU A 267 20.62 8.79 -14.49
CA LEU A 267 19.55 8.63 -13.50
C LEU A 267 18.18 8.87 -14.12
N LEU A 268 18.04 9.87 -14.99
CA LEU A 268 16.82 10.12 -15.74
C LEU A 268 16.50 8.94 -16.66
N CYS A 269 17.46 8.47 -17.46
CA CYS A 269 17.28 7.30 -18.33
C CYS A 269 16.89 6.04 -17.53
N TRP A 270 17.54 5.80 -16.39
CA TRP A 270 17.19 4.68 -15.51
C TRP A 270 15.79 4.84 -14.91
N SER A 271 15.42 6.04 -14.47
CA SER A 271 14.07 6.32 -13.97
C SER A 271 13.01 6.11 -15.06
N LEU A 272 13.26 6.55 -16.29
CA LEU A 272 12.37 6.33 -17.43
C LEU A 272 12.28 4.85 -17.79
N PHE A 273 13.39 4.11 -17.70
CA PHE A 273 13.40 2.67 -17.93
C PHE A 273 12.61 1.91 -16.87
N THR A 274 12.82 2.19 -15.59
CA THR A 274 12.07 1.57 -14.48
C THR A 274 10.59 1.92 -14.57
N ILE A 275 10.23 3.18 -14.86
CA ILE A 275 8.85 3.60 -15.12
C ILE A 275 8.28 2.84 -16.32
N GLY A 276 9.04 2.67 -17.41
CA GLY A 276 8.64 1.92 -18.59
C GLY A 276 8.38 0.44 -18.29
N LEU A 277 9.22 -0.21 -17.51
CA LEU A 277 9.00 -1.58 -17.02
C LEU A 277 7.75 -1.65 -16.13
N CYS A 278 7.57 -0.70 -15.21
CA CYS A 278 6.39 -0.63 -14.36
C CYS A 278 5.11 -0.50 -15.18
N MET A 279 5.10 0.37 -16.20
CA MET A 279 3.98 0.52 -17.13
C MET A 279 3.74 -0.76 -17.93
N TYR A 280 4.79 -1.38 -18.47
CA TYR A 280 4.69 -2.62 -19.24
C TYR A 280 4.07 -3.75 -18.41
N PHE A 281 4.57 -4.01 -17.20
CA PHE A 281 4.03 -5.05 -16.33
C PHE A 281 2.61 -4.72 -15.88
N SER A 282 2.30 -3.45 -15.59
CA SER A 282 0.94 -3.02 -15.25
C SER A 282 -0.04 -3.27 -16.41
N ILE A 283 0.33 -2.92 -17.64
CA ILE A 283 -0.49 -3.16 -18.84
C ILE A 283 -0.66 -4.66 -19.08
N LYS A 284 0.42 -5.44 -18.99
CA LYS A 284 0.38 -6.91 -19.12
C LYS A 284 -0.54 -7.54 -18.09
N ASN A 285 -0.47 -7.10 -16.84
CA ASN A 285 -1.31 -7.61 -15.75
C ASN A 285 -2.79 -7.25 -15.96
N ILE A 286 -3.08 -6.00 -16.36
CA ILE A 286 -4.43 -5.56 -16.75
C ILE A 286 -4.97 -6.41 -17.91
N TYR A 287 -4.15 -6.69 -18.92
CA TYR A 287 -4.53 -7.49 -20.07
C TYR A 287 -4.82 -8.95 -19.68
N ARG A 288 -3.99 -9.57 -18.82
CA ARG A 288 -4.24 -10.90 -18.26
C ARG A 288 -5.55 -10.95 -17.49
N HIS A 289 -5.79 -9.97 -16.62
CA HIS A 289 -7.02 -9.91 -15.83
C HIS A 289 -8.25 -9.81 -16.74
N HIS A 290 -8.20 -8.97 -17.78
CA HIS A 290 -9.28 -8.89 -18.77
C HIS A 290 -9.49 -10.19 -19.55
N ILE A 291 -8.42 -10.91 -19.91
CA ILE A 291 -8.54 -12.24 -20.55
C ILE A 291 -9.21 -13.24 -19.61
N GLN A 292 -8.78 -13.30 -18.34
CA GLN A 292 -9.35 -14.20 -17.35
C GLN A 292 -10.84 -13.90 -17.11
N LEU A 293 -11.22 -12.62 -17.00
CA LEU A 293 -12.63 -12.24 -16.91
C LEU A 293 -13.44 -12.71 -18.11
N ARG A 294 -12.92 -12.55 -19.33
CA ARG A 294 -13.59 -13.02 -20.55
C ARG A 294 -13.68 -14.54 -20.61
N ALA A 295 -12.64 -15.26 -20.17
CA ALA A 295 -12.65 -16.71 -20.10
C ALA A 295 -13.70 -17.22 -19.08
N ASN A 296 -13.75 -16.63 -17.89
CA ASN A 296 -14.71 -16.97 -16.84
C ASN A 296 -16.15 -16.64 -17.23
N GLN A 297 -16.37 -15.51 -17.91
CA GLN A 297 -17.68 -15.15 -18.43
C GLN A 297 -18.16 -16.15 -19.50
N LYS A 298 -17.28 -16.56 -20.42
CA LYS A 298 -17.60 -17.63 -21.40
C LYS A 298 -17.93 -18.95 -20.71
N LEU A 299 -17.19 -19.32 -19.67
CA LEU A 299 -17.45 -20.54 -18.89
C LEU A 299 -18.83 -20.46 -18.20
N SER A 300 -19.16 -19.33 -17.56
CA SER A 300 -20.45 -19.13 -16.88
C SER A 300 -21.66 -19.20 -17.83
N ILE A 301 -21.50 -18.67 -19.05
CA ILE A 301 -22.52 -18.73 -20.11
C ILE A 301 -22.70 -20.16 -20.58
N GLN A 302 -21.61 -20.91 -20.77
CA GLN A 302 -21.68 -22.33 -21.15
C GLN A 302 -22.31 -23.20 -20.05
N THR A 303 -21.97 -22.99 -18.78
CA THR A 303 -22.60 -23.72 -17.66
C THR A 303 -24.07 -23.34 -17.47
N GLY A 304 -24.44 -22.06 -17.64
CA GLY A 304 -25.83 -21.61 -17.61
C GLY A 304 -26.68 -22.17 -18.75
N LEU A 305 -26.14 -22.21 -19.98
CA LEU A 305 -26.77 -22.84 -21.13
C LEU A 305 -26.90 -24.36 -20.97
N SER A 306 -25.92 -25.02 -20.36
CA SER A 306 -25.97 -26.46 -20.10
C SER A 306 -27.04 -26.81 -19.05
N ALA A 307 -27.15 -26.01 -17.98
CA ALA A 307 -28.19 -26.14 -16.95
C ALA A 307 -29.61 -25.88 -17.50
N HIS A 308 -29.76 -24.94 -18.44
CA HIS A 308 -31.03 -24.68 -19.11
C HIS A 308 -31.39 -25.77 -20.13
N ARG A 309 -30.40 -26.37 -20.79
CA ARG A 309 -30.61 -27.48 -21.73
C ARG A 309 -30.91 -28.81 -21.03
N THR A 310 -30.44 -29.02 -19.79
CA THR A 310 -30.80 -30.21 -18.98
C THR A 310 -32.21 -30.12 -18.41
N THR A 311 -32.72 -28.92 -18.13
CA THR A 311 -34.14 -28.73 -17.74
C THR A 311 -35.12 -28.94 -18.90
N LEU A 312 -34.68 -28.69 -20.15
CA LEU A 312 -35.49 -28.92 -21.36
C LEU A 312 -35.40 -30.36 -21.92
N ARG A 313 -34.61 -31.24 -21.29
CA ARG A 313 -34.41 -32.64 -21.72
C ARG A 313 -34.90 -33.64 -20.68
N GLN A 314 -36.00 -33.35 -19.99
CA GLN A 314 -36.80 -34.42 -19.41
C GLN A 314 -37.68 -35.02 -20.51
N PRO A 315 -37.58 -36.33 -20.80
CA PRO A 315 -38.54 -36.97 -21.67
C PRO A 315 -39.91 -36.93 -21.00
N THR A 316 -40.88 -36.35 -21.69
CA THR A 316 -42.31 -36.48 -21.42
C THR A 316 -42.69 -37.96 -21.48
N TYR A 317 -42.53 -38.66 -20.37
CA TYR A 317 -43.13 -39.97 -20.18
C TYR A 317 -44.62 -39.72 -19.87
N GLN A 318 -45.46 -39.83 -20.90
CA GLN A 318 -46.91 -39.94 -20.75
C GLN A 318 -47.21 -41.13 -19.83
N ARG A 319 -47.50 -40.85 -18.56
CA ARG A 319 -48.28 -41.74 -17.71
C ARG A 319 -49.70 -41.20 -17.64
N SER A 320 -50.60 -42.00 -18.19
CA SER A 320 -52.02 -42.01 -17.95
C SER A 320 -52.32 -41.92 -16.45
N CYS A 321 -53.06 -40.89 -16.03
CA CYS A 321 -53.68 -40.84 -14.71
C CYS A 321 -55.09 -41.44 -14.78
N PRO A 322 -55.48 -42.31 -13.85
CA PRO A 322 -56.89 -42.60 -13.59
C PRO A 322 -57.56 -41.47 -12.81
N ALA A 323 -58.89 -41.46 -12.89
CA ALA A 323 -59.86 -40.49 -12.37
C ALA A 323 -59.79 -40.23 -10.83
N PRO A 324 -60.47 -39.19 -10.31
CA PRO A 324 -60.19 -38.61 -9.00
C PRO A 324 -60.93 -39.35 -7.88
N PHE A 325 -60.24 -39.59 -6.77
CA PHE A 325 -60.88 -39.92 -5.50
C PHE A 325 -60.86 -38.69 -4.58
N ARG A 326 -62.04 -38.38 -4.04
CA ARG A 326 -62.37 -37.22 -3.22
C ARG A 326 -62.20 -37.57 -1.73
N ALA A 327 -61.98 -36.52 -0.93
CA ALA A 327 -62.04 -36.40 0.55
C ALA A 327 -60.70 -36.70 1.28
N THR A 328 -60.25 -35.99 2.32
CA THR A 328 -60.64 -34.76 3.07
C THR A 328 -59.46 -34.48 4.03
N ASP A 329 -59.25 -33.22 4.43
CA ASP A 329 -58.65 -32.73 5.69
C ASP A 329 -57.23 -33.19 6.08
N GLU A 330 -56.21 -32.32 6.04
CA GLU A 330 -55.79 -31.30 7.01
C GLU A 330 -54.54 -31.74 7.82
N THR A 331 -53.51 -30.89 7.74
CA THR A 331 -52.43 -30.61 8.72
C THR A 331 -51.16 -31.49 8.84
N MET A 332 -50.04 -30.75 8.81
CA MET A 332 -48.71 -30.95 9.43
C MET A 332 -47.81 -32.09 8.90
N MET A 333 -46.80 -31.83 8.05
CA MET A 333 -45.54 -31.05 8.23
C MET A 333 -44.50 -31.75 9.14
N ARG A 334 -43.49 -32.39 8.51
CA ARG A 334 -42.02 -32.33 8.76
C ARG A 334 -41.35 -33.62 8.22
N SER A 335 -40.75 -33.63 7.02
CA SER A 335 -39.47 -33.04 6.59
C SER A 335 -38.22 -33.80 7.07
N ILE A 336 -37.76 -34.73 6.23
CA ILE A 336 -36.36 -35.13 6.06
C ILE A 336 -35.87 -34.44 4.78
N PRO A 337 -34.66 -33.85 4.76
CA PRO A 337 -33.89 -33.86 3.53
C PRO A 337 -32.47 -34.42 3.70
N ILE A 338 -32.17 -35.35 2.81
CA ILE A 338 -30.86 -35.84 2.37
C ILE A 338 -30.36 -34.90 1.26
N THR A 339 -29.04 -34.90 1.00
CA THR A 339 -28.23 -34.22 -0.06
C THR A 339 -27.66 -32.86 0.33
N SER A 340 -26.34 -32.60 0.44
CA SER A 340 -25.11 -33.19 -0.11
C SER A 340 -25.08 -33.30 -1.63
N CYS A 341 -24.71 -32.20 -2.30
CA CYS A 341 -23.97 -32.18 -3.56
C CYS A 341 -23.66 -30.72 -3.93
N ILE A 342 -22.40 -30.30 -3.82
CA ILE A 342 -21.67 -29.29 -4.64
C ILE A 342 -20.36 -29.06 -3.88
N TYR A 343 -19.28 -29.67 -4.37
CA TYR A 343 -17.92 -29.11 -4.46
C TYR A 343 -17.00 -30.23 -4.94
N GLY A 344 -16.90 -30.35 -6.27
CA GLY A 344 -15.90 -31.16 -6.95
C GLY A 344 -15.37 -30.35 -8.12
N THR A 345 -14.20 -29.74 -7.94
CA THR A 345 -13.22 -29.23 -8.94
C THR A 345 -12.38 -28.14 -8.25
N GLN A 346 -11.05 -28.11 -8.23
CA GLN A 346 -10.00 -29.04 -8.65
C GLN A 346 -8.77 -28.77 -7.78
N LEU A 347 -8.13 -29.85 -7.36
CA LEU A 347 -6.76 -29.90 -6.85
C LEU A 347 -6.00 -30.67 -7.93
N LEU A 348 -5.12 -30.01 -8.69
CA LEU A 348 -4.13 -30.69 -9.52
C LEU A 348 -2.87 -29.82 -9.67
N LYS A 349 -1.89 -30.20 -8.85
CA LYS A 349 -0.46 -29.98 -9.02
C LYS A 349 -0.03 -30.11 -10.48
N ILE A 350 0.82 -29.19 -10.93
CA ILE A 350 1.90 -29.55 -11.87
C ILE A 350 3.20 -29.03 -11.25
N GLN A 351 4.08 -29.99 -10.95
CA GLN A 351 5.50 -29.76 -10.71
C GLN A 351 6.14 -29.12 -11.95
N LYS A 352 6.93 -28.06 -11.75
CA LYS A 352 8.29 -27.96 -12.29
C LYS A 352 9.07 -26.88 -11.58
#